data_AF-A0A535C8Z6-F1
#
_entry.id   AF-A0A535C8Z6-F1
#
_cell.length_a   1.000
_cell.length_b   1.000
_cell.length_c   1.000
_cell.angle_alpha   90.00
_cell.angle_beta   90.00
_cell.angle_gamma   90.00
#
_symmetry.space_group_name_H-M   'P 1'
#
loop_
_entity.id
_entity.type
_entity.pdbx_description
1 polymer ?
#
loop_
_entity_poly.entity_id
_entity_poly.type
_entity_poly.pdbx_seq_one_letter_code
_entity_poly.pdbx_strand_id
1 'polypeptide(L)'
;MCSVQPVNAEGSMVDLKQTLSRFLSIPGVWQAILVGRDGLMIEGLTRDGKDDMEAVGAIMTTGLSTAEALGQEISRGSVVG
;
A
#
# COMPACT_ATOMS: atom_id res chain seq x y z
N MET A 1 -32.09 -28.58 -12.56
CA MET A 1 -32.23 -27.16 -12.22
C MET A 1 -30.88 -26.67 -11.72
N CYS A 2 -30.12 -26.00 -12.58
CA CYS A 2 -28.80 -25.46 -12.24
C CYS A 2 -29.02 -24.01 -11.79
N SER A 3 -28.77 -23.72 -10.50
CA SER A 3 -28.87 -22.37 -9.97
C SER A 3 -27.66 -21.58 -10.44
N VAL A 4 -27.84 -20.79 -11.51
CA VAL A 4 -26.86 -19.80 -11.97
C VAL A 4 -26.84 -18.65 -10.95
N GLN A 5 -25.74 -18.54 -10.21
CA GLN A 5 -25.45 -17.34 -9.43
C GLN A 5 -25.04 -16.23 -10.41
N PRO A 6 -25.55 -14.98 -10.23
CA PRO A 6 -25.16 -13.89 -11.12
C PRO A 6 -23.70 -13.52 -10.86
N VAL A 7 -22.88 -13.63 -11.91
CA VAL A 7 -21.57 -12.97 -11.96
C VAL A 7 -21.82 -11.46 -12.04
N ASN A 8 -21.57 -10.75 -10.95
CA ASN A 8 -21.68 -9.30 -10.92
C ASN A 8 -20.65 -8.70 -11.89
N ALA A 9 -21.14 -8.08 -12.95
CA ALA A 9 -20.35 -7.47 -14.02
C ALA A 9 -19.86 -6.08 -13.60
N GLU A 10 -19.02 -6.03 -12.58
CA GLU A 10 -18.29 -4.85 -12.14
C GLU A 10 -16.82 -5.20 -12.33
N GLY A 11 -16.17 -4.65 -13.36
CA GLY A 11 -14.80 -5.01 -13.70
C GLY A 11 -13.86 -4.84 -12.51
N SER A 12 -13.49 -5.95 -11.86
CA SER A 12 -12.45 -6.10 -10.83
C SER A 12 -12.05 -4.80 -10.12
N MET A 13 -12.97 -4.15 -9.41
CA MET A 13 -12.61 -3.06 -8.52
C MET A 13 -11.88 -3.71 -7.35
N VAL A 14 -10.54 -3.65 -7.38
CA VAL A 14 -9.69 -4.24 -6.33
C VAL A 14 -10.09 -3.59 -5.01
N ASP A 15 -10.64 -4.39 -4.09
CA ASP A 15 -10.89 -3.94 -2.73
C ASP A 15 -9.52 -3.74 -2.06
N LEU A 16 -9.08 -2.48 -2.00
CA LEU A 16 -7.76 -2.09 -1.49
C LEU A 16 -7.60 -2.55 -0.03
N LYS A 17 -8.67 -2.47 0.74
CA LYS A 17 -8.72 -2.92 2.12
C LYS A 17 -8.50 -4.42 2.24
N GLN A 18 -9.19 -5.24 1.45
CA GLN A 18 -8.98 -6.68 1.38
C GLN A 18 -7.54 -7.00 0.96
N THR A 19 -6.99 -6.26 0.00
CA THR A 19 -5.60 -6.45 -0.43
C THR A 19 -4.61 -6.15 0.69
N LEU A 20 -4.76 -5.00 1.37
CA LEU A 20 -3.89 -4.63 2.49
C LEU A 20 -4.02 -5.59 3.68
N SER A 21 -5.20 -6.15 3.92
CA SER A 21 -5.43 -7.10 5.03
C SER A 21 -4.56 -8.36 4.93
N ARG A 22 -4.18 -8.74 3.70
CA ARG A 22 -3.31 -9.90 3.46
C ARG A 22 -1.89 -9.66 3.99
N PHE A 23 -1.40 -8.42 4.00
CA PHE A 23 -0.09 -8.10 4.57
C PHE A 23 -0.10 -8.23 6.10
N LEU A 24 -1.20 -7.87 6.77
CA LEU A 24 -1.34 -8.05 8.22
C LEU A 24 -1.37 -9.53 8.65
N SER A 25 -1.59 -10.45 7.71
CA SER A 25 -1.51 -11.90 7.97
C SER A 25 -0.06 -12.40 8.06
N ILE A 26 0.93 -11.61 7.62
CA ILE A 26 2.35 -11.96 7.70
C ILE A 26 2.84 -11.73 9.14
N PRO A 27 3.45 -12.75 9.78
CA PRO A 27 4.00 -12.59 11.13
C PRO A 27 5.00 -11.44 11.21
N GLY A 28 4.78 -10.53 12.16
CA GLY A 28 5.63 -9.35 12.37
C GLY A 28 5.22 -8.10 11.61
N VAL A 29 4.25 -8.17 10.68
CA VAL A 29 3.69 -6.97 10.05
C VAL A 29 2.65 -6.35 10.98
N TRP A 30 2.90 -5.09 11.39
CA TRP A 30 2.01 -4.33 12.26
C TRP A 30 1.03 -3.46 11.47
N GLN A 31 1.50 -2.86 10.38
CA GLN A 31 0.75 -1.91 9.56
C GLN A 31 1.00 -2.17 8.07
N ALA A 32 -0.01 -1.90 7.25
CA ALA A 32 0.08 -1.91 5.80
C ALA A 32 -0.58 -0.63 5.27
N ILE A 33 0.18 0.19 4.54
CA ILE A 33 -0.25 1.52 4.11
C ILE A 33 0.02 1.65 2.61
N LEU A 34 -0.97 2.14 1.88
CA LEU A 34 -0.84 2.57 0.49
C LEU A 34 -0.82 4.10 0.46
N VAL A 35 0.26 4.66 -0.07
CA VAL A 35 0.47 6.11 -0.18
C VAL A 35 0.78 6.50 -1.62
N GLY A 36 0.40 7.72 -2.00
CA GLY A 36 0.86 8.35 -3.22
C GLY A 36 2.32 8.80 -3.12
N ARG A 37 2.95 9.09 -4.26
CA ARG A 37 4.30 9.69 -4.30
C ARG A 37 4.37 11.11 -3.74
N ASP A 38 3.21 11.74 -3.52
CA ASP A 38 3.04 13.02 -2.85
C ASP A 38 3.01 12.89 -1.31
N GLY A 39 3.03 11.66 -0.78
CA GLY A 39 2.99 11.38 0.66
C GLY A 39 1.58 11.40 1.23
N LEU A 40 0.54 11.56 0.42
CA LEU A 40 -0.85 11.47 0.86
C LEU A 40 -1.26 9.99 0.97
N MET A 41 -1.94 9.65 2.07
CA MET A 41 -2.46 8.30 2.25
C MET A 41 -3.66 8.04 1.35
N ILE A 42 -3.65 6.90 0.67
CA ILE A 42 -4.77 6.39 -0.11
C ILE A 42 -5.61 5.42 0.73
N GLU A 43 -4.97 4.46 1.41
CA GLU A 43 -5.64 3.49 2.29
C GLU A 43 -4.62 2.91 3.30
N GLY A 44 -5.07 2.48 4.48
CA GLY A 44 -4.21 1.96 5.52
C GLY A 44 -4.91 1.01 6.49
N LEU A 45 -4.19 -0.02 6.93
CA LEU A 45 -4.64 -0.96 7.95
C LEU A 45 -3.56 -1.14 9.02
N THR A 46 -3.99 -1.18 10.28
CA THR A 46 -3.14 -1.46 11.44
C THR A 46 -3.76 -2.59 12.27
N ARG A 47 -2.91 -3.38 12.94
CA ARG A 47 -3.32 -4.45 13.85
C ARG A 47 -3.93 -3.91 15.15
N ASP A 48 -3.40 -2.80 15.66
CA ASP A 48 -3.81 -2.16 16.91
C ASP A 48 -3.99 -0.65 16.71
N GLY A 49 -5.06 -0.10 17.29
CA GLY A 49 -5.50 1.27 17.06
C GLY A 49 -4.81 2.27 17.98
N LYS A 50 -4.01 3.16 17.39
CA LYS A 50 -3.66 4.54 17.84
C LYS A 50 -2.51 5.18 17.06
N ASP A 51 -1.88 4.45 16.13
CA ASP A 51 -0.77 4.97 15.35
C ASP A 51 -1.23 5.95 14.26
N ASP A 52 -0.50 7.06 14.12
CA ASP A 52 -0.72 8.05 13.06
C ASP A 52 -0.15 7.51 11.73
N MET A 53 -0.98 6.73 11.04
CA MET A 53 -0.60 6.11 9.77
C MET A 53 -0.34 7.15 8.67
N GLU A 54 -0.97 8.34 8.74
CA GLU A 54 -0.74 9.41 7.75
C GLU A 54 0.68 9.96 7.89
N ALA A 55 1.10 10.22 9.14
CA ALA A 55 2.47 10.64 9.41
C ALA A 55 3.50 9.59 8.97
N VAL A 56 3.25 8.30 9.24
CA VAL A 56 4.13 7.21 8.78
C VAL A 56 4.26 7.21 7.26
N GLY A 57 3.14 7.31 6.53
CA GLY A 57 3.12 7.34 5.07
C GLY A 57 3.93 8.51 4.48
N ALA A 58 3.76 9.71 5.02
CA ALA A 58 4.46 10.91 4.57
C ALA A 58 5.99 10.83 4.80
N ILE A 59 6.41 10.37 5.98
CA ILE A 59 7.83 10.20 6.33
C ILE A 59 8.48 9.17 5.41
N MET A 60 7.81 8.03 5.20
CA MET A 60 8.31 6.95 4.35
C MET A 60 8.47 7.40 2.89
N THR A 61 7.52 8.17 2.37
CA THR A 61 7.59 8.71 1.00
C THR A 61 8.79 9.64 0.82
N THR A 62 9.07 10.48 1.81
CA THR A 62 10.25 11.37 1.79
C THR A 62 11.55 10.57 1.81
N GLY A 63 11.64 9.56 2.68
CA GLY A 63 12.80 8.68 2.76
C GLY A 63 13.04 7.90 1.46
N LEU A 64 11.97 7.35 0.87
CA LEU A 64 12.02 6.65 -0.40
C LEU A 64 12.44 7.57 -1.54
N SER A 65 11.82 8.74 -1.68
CA SER A 65 12.16 9.71 -2.73
C SER A 65 13.61 10.17 -2.64
N THR A 66 14.13 10.36 -1.41
CA THR A 66 15.54 10.70 -1.20
C THR A 66 16.46 9.55 -1.62
N ALA A 67 16.13 8.31 -1.25
CA ALA A 67 16.91 7.14 -1.62
C ALA A 67 16.90 6.90 -3.14
N GLU A 68 15.77 7.13 -3.80
CA GLU A 68 15.63 7.08 -5.25
C GLU A 68 16.52 8.14 -5.92
N ALA A 69 16.42 9.41 -5.50
CA ALA A 69 17.22 10.50 -6.05
C ALA A 69 18.73 10.22 -5.92
N LEU A 70 19.19 9.83 -4.74
CA LEU A 70 20.59 9.47 -4.51
C LEU A 70 21.02 8.26 -5.35
N GLY A 71 20.16 7.25 -5.46
CA GLY A 71 20.45 6.07 -6.25
C GLY A 71 20.54 6.38 -7.75
N GLN A 72 19.72 7.30 -8.27
CA GLN A 72 19.80 7.77 -9.65
C GLN A 72 21.14 8.48 -9.92
N GLU A 73 21.59 9.34 -9.02
CA GLU A 73 22.88 10.03 -9.13
C GLU A 73 24.06 9.05 -9.25
N ILE A 74 24.04 7.94 -8.52
CA ILE A 74 25.09 6.90 -8.60
C ILE A 74 24.81 5.82 -9.64
N SER A 75 23.77 5.99 -10.48
CA SER A 75 23.34 5.01 -11.49
C SER A 75 23.03 3.61 -10.92
N ARG A 76 22.56 3.55 -9.67
CA ARG A 76 22.18 2.29 -8.96
C ARG A 76 20.74 2.30 -8.41
N GLY A 77 19.99 3.37 -8.63
CA GLY A 77 18.68 3.61 -7.99
C GLY A 77 17.48 3.56 -8.90
N SER A 78 17.52 2.81 -10.00
CA SER A 78 16.29 2.54 -10.74
C SER A 78 15.40 1.64 -9.89
N VAL A 79 14.55 2.25 -9.07
CA VAL A 79 13.36 1.61 -8.54
C VAL A 79 12.36 1.60 -9.69
N VAL A 80 12.30 0.49 -10.42
CA VAL A 80 11.26 0.28 -11.43
C VAL A 80 9.98 0.00 -10.67
N GLY A 81 9.10 1.00 -10.60
CA GLY A 81 7.72 0.87 -10.16
C GLY A 81 6.78 0.67 -11.34
#